data_AF-A0A5C1QCR5-F1
#
_entry.id   AF-A0A5C1QCR5-F1
#
_cell.length_a   1.000
_cell.length_b   1.000
_cell.length_c   1.000
_cell.angle_alpha   90.00
_cell.angle_beta   90.00
_cell.angle_gamma   90.00
#
_symmetry.space_group_name_H-M   'P 1'
#
loop_
_entity.id
_entity.type
_entity.pdbx_description
1 polymer ?
#
loop_
_entity_poly.entity_id
_entity_poly.type
_entity_poly.pdbx_seq_one_letter_code
_entity_poly.pdbx_strand_id
1 'polypeptide(L)'
;MDILSIVIIVFLVLELLNVIMLYKTPGTKRGNGLGVFKAFEKSKEDKEVFELVTYLINWVAGTKLIFIVLLIGILITGSDETKVFSVIALIFSILTFFTRLYPSIKKMDGEGQITPAGYSKTLGMMIISFIVVFFIAVIIFLYNCLK
;
A
#
# COMPACT_ATOMS: atom_id res chain seq x y z
N MET A 1 20.36 -11.69 -8.71
CA MET A 1 19.29 -10.76 -8.25
C MET A 1 19.59 -10.44 -6.80
N ASP A 2 19.84 -9.18 -6.49
CA ASP A 2 20.16 -8.74 -5.14
C ASP A 2 18.91 -8.69 -4.23
N ILE A 3 19.13 -8.52 -2.93
CA ILE A 3 18.06 -8.53 -1.93
C ILE A 3 17.06 -7.38 -2.12
N LEU A 4 17.49 -6.21 -2.62
CA LEU A 4 16.58 -5.09 -2.90
C LEU A 4 15.66 -5.45 -4.05
N SER A 5 16.22 -6.00 -5.13
CA SER A 5 15.43 -6.45 -6.28
C SER A 5 14.39 -7.50 -5.88
N ILE A 6 14.75 -8.47 -5.03
CA ILE A 6 13.79 -9.47 -4.50
C ILE A 6 12.65 -8.80 -3.75
N VAL A 7 12.98 -7.90 -2.81
CA VAL A 7 11.98 -7.25 -1.95
C VAL A 7 11.08 -6.31 -2.75
N ILE A 8 11.63 -5.59 -3.73
CA ILE A 8 10.86 -4.75 -4.66
C ILE A 8 9.91 -5.62 -5.50
N ILE A 9 10.36 -6.77 -6.01
CA ILE A 9 9.50 -7.68 -6.79
C ILE A 9 8.34 -8.22 -5.94
N VAL A 10 8.61 -8.66 -4.70
CA VAL A 10 7.55 -9.12 -3.79
C VAL A 10 6.54 -8.00 -3.54
N PHE A 11 7.03 -6.78 -3.30
CA PHE A 11 6.16 -5.63 -3.10
C PHE A 11 5.33 -5.29 -4.36
N LEU A 12 5.93 -5.35 -5.54
CA LEU A 12 5.24 -5.15 -6.82
C LEU A 12 4.10 -6.15 -7.01
N VAL A 13 4.32 -7.43 -6.69
CA VAL A 13 3.27 -8.45 -6.76
C VAL A 13 2.13 -8.12 -5.81
N LEU A 14 2.43 -7.73 -4.57
CA LEU A 14 1.41 -7.33 -3.59
C LEU A 14 0.62 -6.10 -4.04
N GLU A 15 1.29 -5.09 -4.58
CA GLU A 15 0.65 -3.87 -5.09
C GLU A 15 -0.20 -4.15 -6.32
N LEU A 16 0.24 -5.03 -7.22
CA LEU A 16 -0.56 -5.47 -8.36
C LEU A 16 -1.83 -6.21 -7.92
N LEU A 17 -1.73 -7.11 -6.93
CA LEU A 17 -2.89 -7.78 -6.35
C LEU A 17 -3.87 -6.79 -5.72
N ASN A 18 -3.36 -5.75 -5.04
CA ASN A 18 -4.18 -4.66 -4.50
C ASN A 18 -4.89 -3.88 -5.61
N VAL A 19 -4.22 -3.57 -6.72
CA VAL A 19 -4.84 -2.90 -7.88
C VAL A 19 -5.93 -3.76 -8.50
N ILE A 20 -5.67 -5.05 -8.74
CA ILE A 20 -6.65 -5.99 -9.30
C ILE A 20 -7.89 -6.03 -8.40
N MET A 21 -7.68 -6.09 -7.08
CA MET A 21 -8.75 -6.09 -6.10
C MET A 21 -9.59 -4.80 -6.15
N LEU A 22 -8.96 -3.63 -6.20
CA LEU A 22 -9.68 -2.36 -6.27
C LEU A 22 -10.52 -2.23 -7.55
N TYR A 23 -10.02 -2.72 -8.69
CA TYR A 23 -10.77 -2.66 -9.95
C TYR A 23 -11.85 -3.73 -10.09
N LYS A 24 -11.62 -4.94 -9.57
CA LYS A 24 -12.50 -6.08 -9.84
C LYS A 24 -13.44 -6.41 -8.69
N THR A 25 -12.99 -6.22 -7.45
CA THR A 25 -13.73 -6.62 -6.25
C THR A 25 -13.54 -5.63 -5.08
N PRO A 26 -13.80 -4.32 -5.28
CA PRO A 26 -13.53 -3.31 -4.26
C PRO A 26 -14.27 -3.54 -2.93
N GLY A 27 -15.41 -4.23 -2.95
CA GLY A 27 -16.17 -4.57 -1.74
C GLY A 27 -15.63 -5.74 -0.92
N THR A 28 -14.49 -6.33 -1.28
CA THR A 28 -13.88 -7.40 -0.46
C THR A 28 -13.35 -6.86 0.87
N LYS A 29 -13.31 -7.71 1.90
CA LYS A 29 -12.68 -7.43 3.21
C LYS A 29 -11.21 -7.85 3.29
N ARG A 30 -10.65 -8.35 2.18
CA ARG A 30 -9.25 -8.76 2.07
C ARG A 30 -8.40 -7.61 1.52
N GLY A 31 -7.09 -7.69 1.71
CA GLY A 31 -6.13 -6.72 1.16
C GLY A 31 -6.54 -5.27 1.43
N ASN A 32 -6.44 -4.44 0.38
CA ASN A 32 -6.82 -3.02 0.42
C ASN A 32 -8.28 -2.77 -0.03
N GLY A 33 -9.16 -3.79 0.03
CA GLY A 33 -10.57 -3.63 -0.30
C GLY A 33 -11.31 -2.70 0.68
N LEU A 34 -12.38 -2.07 0.19
CA LEU A 34 -13.22 -1.17 0.98
C LEU A 34 -14.33 -1.87 1.77
N GLY A 35 -14.49 -3.19 1.64
CA GLY A 35 -15.53 -3.95 2.34
C GLY A 35 -15.42 -3.92 3.86
N VAL A 36 -14.27 -3.49 4.40
CA VAL A 36 -14.09 -3.28 5.84
C VAL A 36 -14.83 -2.02 6.33
N PHE A 37 -15.06 -1.03 5.47
CA PHE A 37 -15.75 0.21 5.80
C PHE A 37 -17.27 0.05 5.61
N LYS A 38 -18.06 0.15 6.67
CA LYS A 38 -19.54 0.07 6.58
C LYS A 38 -20.11 1.14 5.65
N ALA A 39 -19.45 2.31 5.60
CA ALA A 39 -19.83 3.41 4.72
C ALA A 39 -19.77 3.06 3.22
N PHE A 40 -18.93 2.09 2.80
CA PHE A 40 -18.87 1.67 1.40
C PHE A 40 -20.13 0.92 0.96
N GLU A 41 -20.72 0.10 1.83
CA GLU A 41 -22.01 -0.54 1.51
C GLU A 41 -23.14 0.48 1.56
N LYS A 42 -23.13 1.37 2.56
CA LYS A 42 -24.12 2.44 2.68
C LYS A 42 -24.09 3.42 1.50
N SER A 43 -22.93 3.70 0.93
CA SER A 43 -22.84 4.64 -0.21
C SER A 43 -23.63 4.14 -1.42
N LYS A 44 -23.83 2.83 -1.59
CA LYS A 44 -24.61 2.26 -2.71
C LYS A 44 -26.09 2.65 -2.70
N GLU A 45 -26.61 3.11 -1.57
CA GLU A 45 -27.98 3.59 -1.43
C GLU A 45 -28.17 4.98 -2.07
N ASP A 46 -27.08 5.74 -2.25
CA ASP A 46 -27.06 7.06 -2.87
C ASP A 46 -26.18 7.03 -4.12
N LYS A 47 -26.81 7.19 -5.29
CA LYS A 47 -26.12 7.10 -6.57
C LYS A 47 -24.97 8.10 -6.70
N GLU A 48 -25.16 9.34 -6.26
CA GLU A 48 -24.14 10.40 -6.40
C GLU A 48 -22.93 10.10 -5.52
N VAL A 49 -23.18 9.69 -4.27
CA VAL A 49 -22.11 9.31 -3.34
C VAL A 49 -21.38 8.06 -3.82
N PHE A 50 -22.10 7.06 -4.33
CA PHE A 50 -21.48 5.83 -4.84
C PHE A 50 -20.59 6.08 -6.06
N GLU A 51 -21.03 6.96 -6.98
CA GLU A 51 -20.23 7.37 -8.15
C GLU A 51 -18.95 8.08 -7.72
N LEU A 52 -19.02 8.99 -6.75
CA LEU A 52 -17.83 9.64 -6.19
C LEU A 52 -16.89 8.63 -5.52
N VAL A 53 -17.40 7.72 -4.69
CA VAL A 53 -16.58 6.69 -4.03
C VAL A 53 -15.93 5.77 -5.07
N THR A 54 -16.65 5.39 -6.13
CA THR A 54 -16.12 4.58 -7.24
C THR A 54 -15.02 5.32 -7.99
N TYR A 55 -15.19 6.61 -8.25
CA TYR A 55 -14.15 7.45 -8.83
C TYR A 55 -12.89 7.47 -7.96
N LEU A 56 -13.03 7.65 -6.63
CA LEU A 56 -11.89 7.67 -5.70
C LEU A 56 -11.17 6.31 -5.62
N ILE A 57 -11.90 5.20 -5.65
CA ILE A 57 -11.30 3.84 -5.72
C ILE A 57 -10.45 3.71 -6.98
N ASN A 58 -11.01 4.08 -8.13
CA ASN A 58 -10.31 4.00 -9.42
C ASN A 58 -9.09 4.93 -9.46
N TRP A 59 -9.18 6.10 -8.83
CA TRP A 59 -8.04 7.01 -8.71
C TRP A 59 -6.91 6.39 -7.87
N VAL A 60 -7.22 5.83 -6.69
CA VAL A 60 -6.20 5.15 -5.86
C VAL A 60 -5.60 3.93 -6.57
N ALA A 61 -6.39 3.17 -7.31
CA ALA A 61 -5.89 2.06 -8.12
C ALA A 61 -4.97 2.56 -9.24
N GLY A 62 -5.33 3.66 -9.91
CA GLY A 62 -4.54 4.28 -10.97
C GLY A 62 -3.21 4.84 -10.47
N THR A 63 -3.17 5.49 -9.30
CA THR A 63 -1.90 5.96 -8.73
C THR A 63 -0.97 4.81 -8.34
N LYS A 64 -1.52 3.70 -7.84
CA LYS A 64 -0.74 2.48 -7.59
C LYS A 64 -0.18 1.88 -8.88
N LEU A 65 -0.91 1.91 -10.00
CA LEU A 65 -0.39 1.48 -11.30
C LEU A 65 0.80 2.33 -11.77
N ILE A 66 0.72 3.65 -11.66
CA ILE A 66 1.83 4.54 -12.00
C ILE A 66 3.07 4.17 -11.17
N PHE A 67 2.88 4.00 -9.86
CA PHE A 67 3.93 3.59 -8.94
C PHE A 67 4.55 2.23 -9.30
N ILE A 68 3.72 1.23 -9.62
CA ILE A 68 4.16 -0.11 -10.07
C ILE A 68 5.03 -0.01 -11.33
N VAL A 69 4.58 0.74 -12.34
CA VAL A 69 5.32 0.87 -13.61
C VAL A 69 6.66 1.58 -13.40
N LEU A 70 6.71 2.61 -12.56
CA LEU A 70 7.97 3.29 -12.20
C LEU A 70 8.96 2.34 -11.51
N LEU A 71 8.49 1.54 -10.55
CA LEU A 71 9.32 0.54 -9.88
C LEU A 71 9.83 -0.56 -10.82
N ILE A 72 9.01 -0.98 -11.79
CA ILE A 72 9.45 -1.92 -12.85
C ILE A 72 10.59 -1.28 -13.66
N GLY A 73 10.46 -0.01 -14.05
CA GLY A 73 11.54 0.72 -14.71
C GLY A 73 12.84 0.71 -13.89
N ILE A 74 12.75 1.04 -12.59
CA ILE A 74 13.89 1.00 -11.66
C ILE A 74 14.51 -0.40 -11.55
N LEU A 75 13.70 -1.46 -11.55
CA LEU A 75 14.22 -2.84 -11.52
C LEU A 75 15.01 -3.21 -12.78
N ILE A 76 14.54 -2.77 -13.95
CA ILE A 76 15.13 -3.13 -15.24
C ILE A 76 16.37 -2.30 -15.54
N THR A 77 16.31 -0.99 -15.26
CA THR A 77 17.34 -0.02 -15.71
C THR A 77 18.10 0.64 -14.58
N GLY A 78 17.66 0.52 -13.34
CA GLY A 78 18.24 1.23 -12.20
C GLY A 78 19.57 0.64 -11.76
N SER A 79 20.55 1.52 -11.50
CA SER A 79 21.78 1.16 -10.79
C SER A 79 21.48 0.74 -9.35
N ASP A 80 22.47 0.15 -8.69
CA ASP A 80 22.36 -0.26 -7.30
C ASP A 80 22.06 0.93 -6.38
N GLU A 81 22.68 2.08 -6.62
CA GLU A 81 22.40 3.33 -5.89
C GLU A 81 20.95 3.77 -6.13
N THR A 82 20.49 3.71 -7.38
CA THR A 82 19.12 4.08 -7.74
C THR A 82 18.12 3.21 -6.98
N LYS A 83 18.36 1.90 -6.88
CA LYS A 83 17.51 0.97 -6.12
C LYS A 83 17.53 1.29 -4.62
N VAL A 84 18.70 1.54 -4.04
CA VAL A 84 18.84 1.94 -2.62
C VAL A 84 18.02 3.21 -2.34
N PHE A 85 18.24 4.26 -3.12
CA PHE A 85 17.51 5.52 -2.94
C PHE A 85 16.00 5.37 -3.17
N SER A 86 15.60 4.51 -4.11
CA SER A 86 14.18 4.22 -4.36
C SER A 86 13.52 3.53 -3.19
N VAL A 87 14.18 2.55 -2.56
CA VAL A 87 13.65 1.87 -1.36
C VAL A 87 13.60 2.81 -0.17
N ILE A 88 14.60 3.69 0.00
CA ILE A 88 14.58 4.73 1.04
C ILE A 88 13.41 5.69 0.80
N ALA A 89 13.23 6.18 -0.42
CA ALA A 89 12.12 7.04 -0.80
C ALA A 89 10.76 6.35 -0.56
N LEU A 90 10.67 5.05 -0.83
CA LEU A 90 9.48 4.25 -0.56
C LEU A 90 9.17 4.21 0.95
N ILE A 91 10.15 3.95 1.80
CA ILE A 91 9.98 3.97 3.27
C ILE A 91 9.43 5.33 3.73
N PHE A 92 10.05 6.44 3.30
CA PHE A 92 9.57 7.78 3.67
C PHE A 92 8.16 8.07 3.16
N SER A 93 7.85 7.69 1.92
CA SER A 93 6.51 7.90 1.34
C SER A 93 5.42 7.15 2.12
N ILE A 94 5.70 5.91 2.54
CA ILE A 94 4.78 5.09 3.34
C ILE A 94 4.58 5.73 4.72
N LEU A 95 5.65 6.19 5.37
CA LEU A 95 5.57 6.87 6.66
C LEU A 95 4.74 8.17 6.59
N THR A 96 4.99 9.01 5.59
CA THR A 96 4.22 10.25 5.38
C THR A 96 2.74 9.96 5.13
N PHE A 97 2.44 8.98 4.27
CA PHE A 97 1.07 8.57 4.00
C PHE A 97 0.38 8.02 5.25
N PHE A 98 1.08 7.18 6.01
CA PHE A 98 0.55 6.54 7.20
C PHE A 98 0.26 7.54 8.33
N THR A 99 1.13 8.52 8.57
CA THR A 99 0.89 9.54 9.61
C THR A 99 -0.37 10.37 9.34
N ARG A 100 -0.73 10.57 8.07
CA ARG A 100 -1.96 11.28 7.70
C ARG A 100 -3.22 10.41 7.78
N LEU A 101 -3.15 9.15 7.36
CA LEU A 101 -4.34 8.29 7.28
C LEU A 101 -4.63 7.49 8.54
N TYR A 102 -3.61 7.12 9.31
CA TYR A 102 -3.78 6.29 10.48
C TYR A 102 -4.68 6.90 11.58
N PRO A 103 -4.61 8.22 11.87
CA PRO A 103 -5.54 8.84 12.82
C PRO A 103 -7.00 8.69 12.38
N SER A 104 -7.28 8.87 11.08
CA SER A 104 -8.62 8.76 10.53
C SER A 104 -9.17 7.34 10.63
N ILE A 105 -8.39 6.32 10.24
CA ILE A 105 -8.86 4.93 10.32
C ILE A 105 -9.02 4.46 11.77
N LYS A 106 -8.14 4.89 12.67
CA LYS A 106 -8.25 4.60 14.11
C LYS A 106 -9.53 5.19 14.70
N LYS A 107 -9.89 6.42 14.31
CA LYS A 107 -11.14 7.06 14.72
C LYS A 107 -12.35 6.28 14.21
N MET A 108 -12.41 5.99 12.91
CA MET A 108 -13.51 5.23 12.30
C MET A 108 -13.68 3.83 12.93
N ASP A 109 -12.59 3.14 13.23
CA ASP A 109 -12.61 1.84 13.92
C ASP A 109 -13.16 1.98 15.36
N GLY A 110 -12.70 2.98 16.11
CA GLY A 110 -13.21 3.27 17.46
C GLY A 110 -14.69 3.68 17.51
N GLU A 111 -15.19 4.29 16.44
CA GLU A 111 -16.60 4.65 16.27
C GLU A 111 -17.45 3.49 15.71
N GLY A 112 -16.88 2.30 15.53
CA GLY A 112 -17.59 1.12 15.04
C GLY A 112 -17.99 1.21 13.57
N GLN A 113 -17.35 2.08 12.78
CA GLN A 113 -17.62 2.25 11.34
C GLN A 113 -16.87 1.22 10.47
N ILE A 114 -15.96 0.45 11.07
CA ILE A 114 -15.13 -0.56 10.40
C ILE A 114 -15.46 -1.97 10.95
N THR A 115 -15.37 -3.00 10.10
CA THR A 115 -15.48 -4.40 10.49
C THR A 115 -14.38 -5.26 9.85
N PRO A 116 -13.73 -6.17 10.58
CA PRO A 116 -13.91 -6.45 12.02
C PRO A 116 -13.35 -5.33 12.91
N ALA A 117 -13.79 -5.28 14.18
CA ALA A 117 -13.28 -4.31 15.14
C ALA A 117 -11.78 -4.52 15.40
N GLY A 118 -11.04 -3.42 15.53
CA GLY A 118 -9.59 -3.45 15.73
C GLY A 118 -8.78 -3.58 14.44
N TYR A 119 -9.43 -3.48 13.27
CA TYR A 119 -8.78 -3.51 11.96
C TYR A 119 -7.68 -2.44 11.82
N SER A 120 -7.85 -1.27 12.45
CA SER A 120 -6.83 -0.21 12.46
C SER A 120 -5.48 -0.72 13.01
N LYS A 121 -5.49 -1.57 14.05
CA LYS A 121 -4.28 -2.18 14.60
C LYS A 121 -3.64 -3.14 13.60
N THR A 122 -4.44 -3.99 12.95
CA THR A 122 -3.97 -4.93 11.93
C THR A 122 -3.32 -4.19 10.77
N LEU A 123 -3.95 -3.12 10.27
CA LEU A 123 -3.39 -2.28 9.22
C LEU A 123 -2.06 -1.62 9.65
N GLY A 124 -2.02 -1.08 10.88
CA GLY A 124 -0.80 -0.48 11.43
C GLY A 124 0.35 -1.48 11.53
N MET A 125 0.10 -2.69 12.03
CA MET A 125 1.11 -3.75 12.09
C MET A 125 1.61 -4.12 10.69
N MET A 126 0.72 -4.30 9.72
CA MET A 126 1.11 -4.63 8.33
C MET A 126 2.02 -3.55 7.72
N ILE A 127 1.70 -2.27 7.90
CA ILE A 127 2.50 -1.17 7.37
C ILE A 127 3.87 -1.10 8.03
N ILE A 128 3.93 -1.27 9.36
CA ILE A 128 5.20 -1.34 10.08
C ILE A 128 6.04 -2.52 9.59
N SER A 129 5.43 -3.69 9.37
CA SER A 129 6.14 -4.86 8.83
C SER A 129 6.76 -4.58 7.46
N PHE A 130 6.06 -3.90 6.55
CA PHE A 130 6.65 -3.50 5.26
C PHE A 130 7.84 -2.56 5.42
N ILE A 131 7.72 -1.54 6.27
CA ILE A 131 8.82 -0.60 6.55
C ILE A 131 10.04 -1.34 7.11
N VAL A 132 9.83 -2.25 8.06
CA VAL A 132 10.91 -3.04 8.65
C VAL A 132 11.59 -3.93 7.61
N VAL A 133 10.82 -4.61 6.75
CA VAL A 133 11.37 -5.45 5.67
C VAL A 133 12.22 -4.61 4.70
N PHE A 134 11.72 -3.45 4.27
CA PHE A 134 12.49 -2.56 3.39
C PHE A 134 13.77 -2.06 4.05
N PHE A 135 13.69 -1.67 5.32
CA PHE A 135 14.83 -1.18 6.07
C PHE A 135 15.91 -2.26 6.24
N ILE A 136 15.52 -3.48 6.59
CA ILE A 136 16.43 -4.63 6.67
C ILE A 136 17.07 -4.93 5.32
N ALA A 137 16.29 -4.88 4.23
CA ALA A 137 16.81 -5.11 2.88
C ALA A 137 17.91 -4.11 2.50
N VAL A 138 17.72 -2.82 2.83
CA VAL A 138 18.73 -1.77 2.63
C VAL A 138 19.99 -2.06 3.45
N ILE A 139 19.85 -2.40 4.73
CA ILE A 139 21.01 -2.71 5.60
C ILE A 139 21.79 -3.91 5.06
N ILE A 140 21.11 -5.00 4.71
CA ILE A 140 21.75 -6.21 4.17
C ILE A 140 22.48 -5.90 2.86
N PHE A 141 21.84 -5.13 1.98
CA PHE A 141 22.44 -4.75 0.70
C PHE A 141 23.71 -3.93 0.90
N LEU A 142 23.66 -2.88 1.72
CA LEU A 142 24.83 -2.03 2.01
C LEU A 142 25.95 -2.81 2.68
N TYR A 143 25.64 -3.69 3.63
CA TYR A 143 26.64 -4.54 4.28
C TYR A 143 27.36 -5.46 3.29
N ASN A 144 26.63 -6.03 2.33
CA ASN A 144 27.20 -6.91 1.31
C ASN A 144 28.03 -6.14 0.27
N CYS A 145 27.73 -4.86 0.03
CA CYS A 145 28.46 -4.01 -0.92
C CYS A 145 29.75 -3.40 -0.33
N LEU A 146 29.85 -3.30 0.99
CA LEU A 146 31.01 -2.78 1.71
C LEU A 146 32.08 -3.86 2.01
N LYS A 147 31.77 -5.14 1.73
CA LYS A 147 32.70 -6.26 1.79
C LYS A 147 33.32 -6.51 0.43
#